data_AF-A0A6G3Q956-F1
#
_entry.id   AF-A0A6G3Q956-F1
#
_cell.length_a   1.000
_cell.length_b   1.000
_cell.length_c   1.000
_cell.angle_alpha   90.00
_cell.angle_beta   90.00
_cell.angle_gamma   90.00
#
_symmetry.space_group_name_H-M   'P 1'
#
loop_
_entity.id
_entity.type
_entity.pdbx_description
1 polymer ?
#
loop_
_entity_poly.entity_id
_entity_poly.type
_entity_poly.pdbx_seq_one_letter_code
_entity_poly.pdbx_strand_id
1 'polypeptide(L)' 'MQTLQLHSLSDALREGLRLLTREATEVAASREIRDFYQGAKAPTPAGVLPATADDIVRIS' A
#
# COMPACT_ATOMS: atom_id res chain seq x y z
N MET A 1 -1.48 21.24 -11.46
CA MET A 1 -1.86 22.27 -10.47
C MET A 1 -3.28 22.06 -9.95
N GLN A 2 -4.31 21.90 -10.81
CA GLN A 2 -5.71 21.71 -10.35
C GLN A 2 -5.99 20.37 -9.65
N THR A 3 -5.41 19.24 -10.09
CA THR A 3 -5.67 17.90 -9.51
C THR A 3 -5.16 17.72 -8.08
N LEU A 4 -4.22 18.57 -7.64
CA LEU A 4 -3.65 18.57 -6.29
C LEU A 4 -3.97 19.88 -5.52
N GLN A 5 -4.78 20.79 -6.10
CA GLN A 5 -5.11 22.10 -5.53
C GLN A 5 -3.89 22.91 -5.03
N LEU A 6 -2.80 22.90 -5.79
CA LEU A 6 -1.55 23.54 -5.38
C LEU A 6 -1.53 24.97 -5.91
N HIS A 7 -1.66 25.95 -5.02
CA HIS A 7 -1.73 27.37 -5.36
C HIS A 7 -0.36 27.99 -5.66
N SER A 8 0.72 27.30 -5.28
CA SER A 8 2.10 27.71 -5.52
C SER A 8 3.04 26.51 -5.66
N LEU A 9 4.26 26.75 -6.15
CA LEU A 9 5.34 25.76 -6.18
C LEU A 9 5.68 25.23 -4.78
N SER A 10 5.62 26.08 -3.76
CA SER A 10 5.87 25.71 -2.37
C SER A 10 4.82 24.72 -1.83
N ASP A 11 3.56 24.89 -2.23
CA ASP A 11 2.49 23.95 -1.87
C ASP A 11 2.76 22.59 -2.53
N ALA A 12 3.16 22.60 -3.80
CA ALA A 12 3.52 21.39 -4.53
C ALA A 12 4.66 20.61 -3.87
N LEU A 13 5.69 21.33 -3.42
CA LEU A 13 6.81 20.74 -2.71
C LEU A 13 6.38 20.15 -1.36
N ARG A 14 5.56 20.88 -0.60
CA ARG A 14 5.05 20.39 0.70
C ARG A 14 4.23 19.11 0.52
N GLU A 15 3.33 19.10 -0.46
CA GLU A 15 2.49 17.94 -0.72
C GLU A 15 3.32 16.76 -1.25
N GLY A 16 4.32 17.03 -2.11
CA GLY A 16 5.29 16.02 -2.53
C GLY A 16 6.03 15.37 -1.35
N LEU A 17 6.54 16.17 -0.41
CA LEU A 17 7.22 15.67 0.79
C LEU A 17 6.28 14.86 1.70
N ARG A 18 5.01 15.28 1.81
CA ARG A 18 3.99 14.56 2.59
C ARG A 18 3.72 13.18 2.00
N LEU A 19 3.58 13.09 0.69
CA LEU A 19 3.35 11.83 -0.02
C LEU A 19 4.57 10.90 0.06
N LEU A 20 5.78 11.43 -0.12
CA LEU A 20 7.02 10.65 0.04
C LEU A 20 7.17 10.08 1.45
N THR A 21 6.83 10.85 2.48
CA THR A 21 6.87 10.37 3.87
C THR A 21 5.87 9.24 4.11
N ARG A 22 4.67 9.36 3.54
CA ARG A 22 3.65 8.31 3.59
C ARG A 22 4.14 7.04 2.91
N GLU A 23 4.67 7.15 1.70
CA GLU A 23 5.22 6.01 0.95
C GLU A 23 6.36 5.33 1.70
N ALA A 24 7.28 6.09 2.29
CA ALA A 24 8.37 5.55 3.10
C ALA A 24 7.84 4.72 4.29
N THR A 25 6.76 5.19 4.93
CA THR A 25 6.08 4.46 6.01
C THR A 25 5.46 3.16 5.51
N GLU A 26 4.77 3.20 4.37
CA GLU A 26 4.14 2.01 3.75
C GLU A 26 5.19 0.97 3.35
N VAL A 27 6.32 1.42 2.79
CA VAL A 27 7.46 0.54 2.43
C VAL A 27 8.10 -0.07 3.69
N ALA A 28 8.27 0.70 4.76
CA ALA A 28 8.80 0.20 6.03
C ALA A 28 7.89 -0.90 6.61
N ALA A 29 6.58 -0.66 6.68
CA ALA A 29 5.62 -1.66 7.16
C ALA A 29 5.63 -2.93 6.28
N SER A 30 5.72 -2.78 4.96
CA SER A 30 5.82 -3.93 4.04
C SER A 30 7.09 -4.74 4.27
N ARG A 31 8.22 -4.08 4.57
CA ARG A 31 9.49 -4.75 4.91
C ARG A 31 9.36 -5.52 6.22
N GLU A 32 8.76 -4.95 7.26
CA GLU A 32 8.54 -5.65 8.54
C GLU A 32 7.76 -6.96 8.36
N ILE A 33 6.68 -6.93 7.56
CA ILE A 33 5.91 -8.13 7.24
C ILE A 33 6.77 -9.15 6.49
N ARG A 34 7.53 -8.69 5.49
CA ARG A 34 8.40 -9.57 4.70
C ARG A 34 9.48 -10.23 5.56
N ASP A 35 10.12 -9.44 6.43
CA ASP A 35 11.19 -9.89 7.30
C ASP A 35 10.64 -10.88 8.33
N PHE A 36 9.45 -10.63 8.88
CA PHE A 36 8.74 -11.55 9.77
C PHE A 36 8.51 -12.92 9.11
N TYR A 37 8.04 -12.93 7.85
CA TYR A 37 7.85 -14.16 7.08
C TYR A 37 9.12 -14.66 6.39
N GLN A 38 10.27 -14.02 6.57
CA GLN A 38 11.54 -14.35 5.92
C GLN A 38 11.42 -14.47 4.38
N GLY A 39 10.57 -13.63 3.77
CA GLY A 39 10.28 -13.66 2.34
C GLY A 39 9.36 -14.81 1.89
N ALA A 40 8.94 -15.71 2.78
CA ALA A 40 7.90 -16.69 2.48
C ALA A 40 6.52 -16.03 2.41
N LYS A 41 5.58 -16.68 1.71
CA LYS A 41 4.18 -16.24 1.73
C LYS A 41 3.57 -16.53 3.10
N ALA A 42 2.81 -15.58 3.63
CA ALA A 42 2.04 -15.81 4.84
C ALA A 42 1.15 -17.06 4.68
N PRO A 43 1.13 -17.97 5.67
CA PRO A 43 0.34 -19.18 5.59
C PRO A 43 -1.15 -18.84 5.61
N THR A 44 -1.95 -19.60 4.87
CA THR A 44 -3.40 -19.50 4.95
C THR A 44 -3.86 -19.92 6.34
N PRO A 45 -4.66 -19.11 7.05
CA PRO A 45 -5.19 -19.49 8.36
C PRO A 45 -6.00 -20.80 8.28
N ALA A 46 -5.99 -21.58 9.36
CA ALA A 46 -6.69 -22.86 9.41
C ALA A 46 -8.20 -22.68 9.13
N GLY A 47 -8.76 -23.53 8.27
CA GLY A 47 -10.18 -23.51 7.90
C GLY A 47 -10.57 -22.46 6.86
N VAL A 48 -9.62 -21.63 6.39
CA VAL A 48 -9.89 -20.66 5.32
C VAL A 48 -9.73 -21.32 3.96
N LEU A 49 -10.81 -21.35 3.18
CA LEU A 49 -10.80 -21.78 1.79
C LEU A 49 -10.25 -20.65 0.90
N PRO A 50 -9.44 -20.96 -0.13
CA PRO A 50 -9.01 -19.96 -1.10
C PRO A 50 -10.23 -19.39 -1.84
N ALA A 51 -10.18 -18.08 -2.16
CA ALA A 51 -11.21 -17.43 -2.95
C ALA A 51 -11.34 -18.10 -4.33
N THR A 52 -12.58 -18.27 -4.80
CA THR A 52 -12.86 -18.80 -6.13
C THR A 52 -12.67 -17.72 -7.19
N ALA A 53 -12.60 -18.12 -8.47
CA ALA A 53 -12.50 -17.16 -9.57
C ALA A 53 -13.70 -16.21 -9.63
N ASP A 54 -14.90 -16.71 -9.35
CA ASP A 54 -16.13 -15.92 -9.28
C ASP A 54 -16.10 -14.91 -8.13
N ASP A 55 -15.49 -15.27 -6.99
CA ASP A 55 -15.30 -14.34 -5.88
C ASP A 55 -14.41 -13.16 -6.31
N ILE A 56 -13.30 -13.43 -7.02
CA ILE A 56 -12.33 -12.40 -7.43
C ILE A 56 -12.95 -11.42 -8.43
N VAL A 57 -13.73 -11.90 -9.41
CA VAL A 57 -14.38 -11.03 -10.41
C VAL A 57 -15.40 -10.09 -9.79
N ARG A 58 -15.99 -10.44 -8.64
CA ARG A 58 -17.01 -9.64 -7.96
C ARG A 58 -16.45 -8.46 -7.15
N ILE A 59 -15.14 -8.44 -6.87
CA ILE A 59 -14.44 -7.41 -6.07
C ILE A 59 -13.43 -6.58 -6.85
N SER A 60 -13.17 -6.92 -8.11
CA SER A 60 -12.38 -6.13 -9.07
C SER A 60 -13.24 -5.13 -9.84
#